data_AF-A0A7X1TQ57-F1
#
_entry.id   AF-A0A7X1TQ57-F1
#
_cell.length_a   1.000
_cell.length_b   1.000
_cell.length_c   1.000
_cell.angle_alpha   90.00
_cell.angle_beta   90.00
_cell.angle_gamma   90.00
#
_symmetry.space_group_name_H-M   'P 1'
#
loop_
_entity.id
_entity.type
_entity.pdbx_description
1 polymer ?
#
loop_
_entity_poly.entity_id
_entity_poly.type
_entity_poly.pdbx_seq_one_letter_code
_entity_poly.pdbx_strand_id
1 'polypeptide(L)'
;VTGHGHGTVKAVLLGLEVDQPHLVDPTSADARVAYIGECRSLHLAGERRISFDPETDVLLHRRQRLDYHPNGMRFSAYDAAGDCMQTREYFSVGGGFVL
;
A
#
# COMPACT_ATOMS: atom_id res chain seq x y z
N VAL A 1 13.23 -10.59 2.08
CA VAL A 1 13.40 -9.79 3.31
C VAL A 1 13.72 -8.36 2.90
N THR A 2 12.76 -7.43 2.89
CA THR A 2 13.02 -5.99 2.61
C THR A 2 11.87 -5.02 2.97
N GLY A 3 10.64 -5.48 3.25
CA GLY A 3 9.47 -4.58 3.31
C GLY A 3 9.40 -3.54 4.44
N HIS A 4 10.10 -3.72 5.57
CA HIS A 4 10.06 -2.77 6.69
C HIS A 4 11.10 -1.64 6.60
N GLY A 5 12.15 -1.79 5.78
CA GLY A 5 13.29 -0.86 5.73
C GLY A 5 13.47 -0.11 4.40
N HIS A 6 12.70 -0.45 3.36
CA HIS A 6 12.88 0.08 2.00
C HIS A 6 11.74 1.00 1.52
N GLY A 7 10.88 1.46 2.43
CA GLY A 7 9.79 2.39 2.08
C GLY A 7 8.62 1.76 1.32
N THR A 8 8.51 0.43 1.24
CA THR A 8 7.40 -0.24 0.55
C THR A 8 6.04 0.14 1.15
N VAL A 9 5.90 0.11 2.48
CA VAL A 9 4.67 0.53 3.15
C VAL A 9 4.35 1.97 2.80
N LYS A 10 5.31 2.88 2.99
CA LYS A 10 5.20 4.30 2.60
C LYS A 10 4.73 4.47 1.15
N ALA A 11 5.36 3.78 0.20
CA ALA A 11 5.01 3.86 -1.23
C ALA A 11 3.59 3.35 -1.52
N VAL A 12 3.15 2.29 -0.84
CA VAL A 12 1.77 1.78 -0.99
C VAL A 12 0.76 2.78 -0.47
N LEU A 13 0.96 3.33 0.73
CA LEU A 13 0.04 4.30 1.33
C LEU A 13 -0.12 5.54 0.43
N LEU A 14 1.00 6.11 -0.01
CA LEU A 14 1.01 7.32 -0.83
C LEU A 14 0.43 7.04 -2.24
N GLY A 15 0.77 5.89 -2.83
CA GLY A 15 0.22 5.50 -4.13
C GLY A 15 -1.30 5.29 -4.10
N LEU A 16 -1.86 4.80 -2.99
CA LEU A 16 -3.31 4.70 -2.80
C LEU A 16 -3.99 6.08 -2.69
N GLU A 17 -3.26 7.13 -2.29
CA GLU A 17 -3.70 8.53 -2.32
C GLU A 17 -3.32 9.27 -3.61
N VAL A 18 -2.94 8.55 -4.68
CA VAL A 18 -2.55 9.04 -6.03
C VAL A 18 -1.19 9.73 -6.15
N ASP A 19 -0.33 9.67 -5.14
CA ASP A 19 1.02 10.21 -5.25
C ASP A 19 1.87 9.41 -6.26
N GLN A 20 2.66 10.14 -7.04
CA GLN A 20 3.57 9.56 -8.02
C GLN A 20 5.01 9.53 -7.49
N PRO A 21 5.75 8.41 -7.59
CA PRO A 21 7.09 8.28 -7.01
C PRO A 21 8.10 9.35 -7.44
N HIS A 22 7.94 9.92 -8.64
CA HIS A 22 8.86 10.92 -9.20
C HIS A 22 8.43 12.38 -8.94
N LEU A 23 7.25 12.60 -8.33
CA LEU A 23 6.71 13.93 -8.04
C LEU A 23 6.51 14.18 -6.54
N VAL A 24 6.53 13.13 -5.72
CA VAL A 24 6.28 13.23 -4.30
C VAL A 24 7.43 13.93 -3.58
N ASP A 25 7.11 14.94 -2.78
CA ASP A 25 8.07 15.57 -1.86
C ASP A 25 8.34 14.61 -0.68
N PRO A 26 9.61 14.19 -0.45
CA PRO A 26 9.95 13.29 0.65
C PRO A 26 9.51 13.80 2.02
N THR A 27 9.57 15.12 2.25
CA THR A 27 9.20 15.72 3.54
C THR A 27 7.69 15.66 3.78
N SER A 28 6.87 16.04 2.80
CA SER A 28 5.41 15.90 2.91
C SER A 28 4.99 14.44 3.02
N ALA A 29 5.70 13.54 2.35
CA ALA A 29 5.40 12.12 2.34
C ALA A 29 5.54 11.47 3.73
N ASP A 30 6.55 11.83 4.52
CA ASP A 30 6.70 11.31 5.89
C ASP A 30 5.58 11.81 6.82
N ALA A 31 5.26 13.11 6.74
CA ALA A 31 4.16 13.68 7.50
C ALA A 31 2.81 13.03 7.15
N ARG A 32 2.61 12.70 5.86
CA ARG A 32 1.38 12.06 5.38
C ARG A 32 1.23 10.63 5.89
N VAL A 33 2.28 9.82 5.84
CA VAL A 33 2.29 8.46 6.40
C VAL A 33 2.01 8.50 7.90
N ALA A 34 2.66 9.42 8.64
CA ALA A 34 2.40 9.59 10.07
C ALA A 34 0.92 9.94 10.33
N TYR A 35 0.37 10.87 9.57
CA TYR A 35 -1.04 11.26 9.67
C TYR A 35 -2.02 10.10 9.43
N ILE A 36 -1.76 9.27 8.41
CA ILE A 36 -2.58 8.07 8.12
C ILE A 36 -2.54 7.11 9.32
N GLY A 37 -1.36 6.87 9.89
CA GLY A 37 -1.20 6.01 11.08
C GLY A 37 -1.91 6.56 12.32
N GLU A 38 -1.79 7.86 12.59
CA GLU A 38 -2.42 8.52 13.73
C GLU A 38 -3.95 8.56 13.61
N CYS A 39 -4.46 8.94 12.44
CA CYS A 39 -5.90 9.09 12.22
C CYS A 39 -6.61 7.78 11.88
N ARG A 40 -5.84 6.72 11.57
CA ARG A 40 -6.35 5.44 11.04
C ARG A 40 -7.30 5.66 9.86
N SER A 41 -6.91 6.56 8.95
CA SER A 41 -7.73 6.90 7.79
C SER A 41 -6.87 7.23 6.58
N LEU A 42 -7.32 6.82 5.39
CA LEU A 42 -6.62 7.04 4.13
C LEU A 42 -7.54 7.73 3.12
N HIS A 43 -7.02 8.68 2.34
CA HIS A 43 -7.75 9.39 1.29
C HIS A 43 -7.65 8.65 -0.05
N LEU A 44 -8.40 7.56 -0.16
CA LEU A 44 -8.35 6.65 -1.30
C LEU A 44 -8.66 7.39 -2.60
N ALA A 45 -7.77 7.19 -3.57
CA ALA A 45 -7.79 7.81 -4.90
C ALA A 45 -7.83 9.35 -4.87
N GLY A 46 -7.48 9.98 -3.74
CA GLY A 46 -7.62 11.44 -3.56
C GLY A 46 -9.08 11.92 -3.51
N GLU A 47 -10.05 11.00 -3.43
CA GLU A 47 -11.48 11.32 -3.51
C GLU A 47 -12.24 10.96 -2.23
N ARG A 48 -12.00 9.78 -1.67
CA ARG A 48 -12.80 9.24 -0.56
C ARG A 48 -11.95 8.91 0.66
N ARG A 49 -12.34 9.40 1.83
CA ARG A 49 -11.76 8.95 3.10
C ARG A 49 -12.31 7.57 3.46
N ILE A 50 -11.44 6.62 3.76
CA ILE A 50 -11.79 5.30 4.28
C ILE A 50 -11.12 5.04 5.62
N SER A 51 -11.70 4.14 6.42
CA SER A 51 -11.01 3.57 7.58
C SER A 51 -9.84 2.75 7.06
N PHE A 52 -8.64 2.99 7.59
CA PHE A 52 -7.44 2.30 7.16
C PHE A 52 -6.39 2.35 8.27
N ASP A 53 -5.97 1.19 8.77
CA ASP A 53 -4.89 1.06 9.76
C ASP A 53 -3.68 0.38 9.09
N PRO A 54 -2.58 1.11 8.83
CA PRO A 54 -1.40 0.54 8.19
C PRO A 54 -0.79 -0.67 8.90
N GLU A 55 -0.98 -0.80 10.22
CA GLU A 55 -0.44 -1.93 10.98
C GLU A 55 -1.20 -3.23 10.73
N THR A 56 -2.51 -3.15 10.48
CA THR A 56 -3.37 -4.34 10.24
C THR A 56 -3.69 -4.55 8.77
N ASP A 57 -3.74 -3.48 7.98
CA ASP A 57 -4.23 -3.52 6.60
C ASP A 57 -3.08 -3.64 5.60
N VAL A 58 -1.84 -3.37 6.00
CA VAL A 58 -0.62 -3.63 5.21
C VAL A 58 0.16 -4.80 5.81
N LEU A 59 -0.20 -6.01 5.39
CA LEU A 59 0.43 -7.24 5.87
C LEU A 59 1.71 -7.58 5.11
N LEU A 60 2.84 -7.57 5.82
CA LEU A 60 4.14 -7.94 5.26
C LEU A 60 4.45 -9.42 5.47
N HIS A 61 4.08 -10.23 4.49
CA HIS A 61 4.36 -11.67 4.51
C HIS A 61 5.85 -11.96 4.21
N ARG A 62 6.64 -12.25 5.26
CA ARG A 62 8.08 -12.56 5.12
C ARG A 62 8.39 -14.02 4.76
N ARG A 63 7.45 -14.92 5.03
CA ARG A 63 7.60 -16.38 4.87
C ARG A 63 6.64 -16.99 3.85
N GLN A 64 5.78 -16.17 3.26
CA GLN A 64 4.88 -16.58 2.20
C GLN A 64 5.24 -15.75 0.97
N ARG A 65 5.06 -16.35 -0.20
CA ARG A 65 5.25 -15.70 -1.49
C ARG A 65 4.10 -16.09 -2.38
N LEU A 66 3.72 -15.18 -3.26
CA LEU A 66 2.86 -15.53 -4.38
C LEU A 66 3.65 -16.38 -5.37
N ASP A 67 2.94 -17.21 -6.14
CA ASP A 67 3.55 -18.28 -6.94
C ASP A 67 4.40 -17.75 -8.10
N TYR A 68 4.05 -16.58 -8.63
CA TYR A 68 4.62 -16.08 -9.89
C TYR A 68 5.96 -15.34 -9.73
N HIS A 69 6.08 -14.44 -8.75
CA HIS A 69 7.29 -13.62 -8.59
C HIS A 69 7.53 -13.27 -7.11
N PRO A 70 8.80 -13.23 -6.63
CA PRO A 70 9.12 -12.97 -5.22
C PRO A 70 8.68 -11.58 -4.71
N ASN A 71 8.56 -10.60 -5.60
CA ASN A 71 8.06 -9.25 -5.29
C ASN A 71 6.57 -9.13 -5.65
N GLY A 72 5.77 -10.05 -5.14
CA GLY A 72 4.32 -10.03 -5.30
C GLY A 72 3.62 -9.21 -4.23
N MET A 73 2.55 -8.53 -4.62
CA MET A 73 1.64 -7.82 -3.72
C MET A 73 0.20 -8.19 -4.07
N ARG A 74 -0.64 -8.34 -3.05
CA ARG A 74 -2.07 -8.59 -3.20
C ARG A 74 -2.83 -7.42 -2.59
N PHE A 75 -3.73 -6.82 -3.38
CA PHE A 75 -4.67 -5.81 -2.91
C PHE A 75 -6.04 -6.45 -2.82
N SER A 76 -6.73 -6.22 -1.69
CA SER A 76 -8.10 -6.66 -1.47
C SER A 76 -8.94 -5.47 -1.04
N ALA A 77 -10.12 -5.33 -1.64
CA ALA A 77 -11.11 -4.33 -1.29
C ALA A 77 -12.28 -5.00 -0.57
N TYR A 78 -12.69 -4.40 0.54
CA TYR A 78 -13.76 -4.89 1.39
C TYR A 78 -14.87 -3.85 1.47
N ASP A 79 -16.12 -4.31 1.59
CA ASP A 79 -17.25 -3.43 1.86
C ASP A 79 -17.38 -3.12 3.37
N ALA A 80 -18.43 -2.37 3.72
CA ALA A 80 -18.68 -1.99 5.11
C ALA A 80 -19.08 -3.15 6.03
N ALA A 81 -19.51 -4.30 5.49
CA ALA A 81 -19.79 -5.51 6.25
C ALA A 81 -18.53 -6.37 6.46
N GLY A 82 -17.42 -6.03 5.80
CA GLY A 82 -16.18 -6.79 5.82
C GLY A 82 -16.12 -7.87 4.74
N ASP A 83 -17.04 -7.87 3.78
CA ASP A 83 -17.05 -8.83 2.69
C ASP A 83 -16.04 -8.40 1.60
N CYS A 84 -15.20 -9.35 1.16
CA CYS A 84 -14.20 -9.09 0.13
C CYS A 84 -14.88 -8.93 -1.24
N MET A 85 -14.92 -7.71 -1.75
CA MET A 85 -15.51 -7.39 -3.05
C MET A 85 -14.59 -7.78 -4.21
N GLN A 86 -13.29 -7.55 -4.05
CA GLN A 86 -12.32 -7.77 -5.11
C GLN A 86 -10.92 -8.02 -4.56
N THR A 87 -10.19 -8.89 -5.23
CA THR A 87 -8.76 -9.12 -5.00
C THR A 87 -8.00 -9.05 -6.32
N ARG A 88 -6.81 -8.44 -6.30
CA ARG A 88 -5.88 -8.40 -7.43
C ARG A 88 -4.46 -8.61 -6.93
N GLU A 89 -3.67 -9.32 -7.73
CA GLU A 89 -2.25 -9.54 -7.48
C GLU A 89 -1.43 -8.78 -8.51
N TYR A 90 -0.35 -8.18 -8.06
CA TYR A 90 0.58 -7.41 -8.88
C TYR A 90 2.01 -7.83 -8.56
N PHE A 91 2.87 -7.84 -9.56
CA PHE A 91 4.24 -8.30 -9.41
C PHE A 91 5.24 -7.26 -9.89
N SER A 92 6.10 -6.78 -8.99
CA SER A 92 7.18 -5.88 -9.36
C SER A 92 8.37 -6.66 -9.92
N VAL A 93 8.59 -6.59 -11.23
CA VAL A 93 9.59 -7.41 -11.94
C VAL A 93 10.93 -6.70 -12.17
N GLY A 94 11.13 -5.53 -11.57
CA GLY A 94 12.37 -4.75 -11.66
C GLY A 94 12.29 -3.59 -12.67
N GLY A 95 13.16 -2.59 -12.53
CA GLY A 95 13.18 -1.41 -13.40
C GLY A 95 11.96 -0.47 -13.27
N GLY A 96 11.11 -0.67 -12.26
CA GLY A 96 9.87 0.09 -12.07
C GLY A 96 8.64 -0.51 -12.78
N PHE A 97 8.76 -1.66 -13.43
CA PHE A 97 7.65 -2.33 -14.11
C PHE A 97 6.83 -3.21 -13.18
N VAL A 98 5.53 -3.29 -13.46
CA VAL A 98 4.53 -4.10 -12.74
C VAL A 98 3.73 -4.93 -13.74
N LEU A 99 3.51 -6.21 -13.41
CA LEU A 99 2.62 -7.13 -14.11
C LEU A 99 1.32 -7.34 -13.32
#